data_AF-A0A1E8U1N1-F1
#
_entry.id   AF-A0A1E8U1N1-F1
#
_cell.length_a   1.000
_cell.length_b   1.000
_cell.length_c   1.000
_cell.angle_alpha   90.00
_cell.angle_beta   90.00
_cell.angle_gamma   90.00
#
_symmetry.space_group_name_H-M   'P 1'
#
loop_
_entity.id
_entity.type
_entity.pdbx_description
1 polymer ?
#
loop_
_entity_poly.entity_id
_entity_poly.type
_entity_poly.pdbx_seq_one_letter_code
_entity_poly.pdbx_strand_id
1 'polypeptide(L)'
;MRIKWFSLIRITGLLLVLLYHFFQTVFPGGFFGVDVFFTFSGFLITSLLLEEFGQKGKIDILGFFRRRFYRIFPPVVLMILVVMPFTFLVRQDYIAGIGSQIAGVLGFMTNFYEMLTGGSYESQFIPHLFVHNWSLAVEVHYYILWGLAVWFLSKQVKSSGQLRGLVFLISSAVFIIGFLSMFIGSFIVSSYSTLYFSSFTHVYPFFLGSILASLVGVRQTTPLLKRLNQTLDLKQTLLVFGAGLGVLLLLTFFVKFNYLFAYLLGFLLASLAALLMIVAARVLHEKTPTIEEPKVISFLADTSYAVYLFHWPFYIIFSQLMSNLPAVILTTIFSYLFASLSFYVIEPFIAGKNTSLLQKVKEIPHIQPIFTGSVGFLSLLTLIVMLIAPQVGAFETDLMVNGLNQAQTNITRTKTMADQAEASRYNIAEGVSIIGDSVTLRATPGLKEVLPDAQTDGQISRNTKQANAIMLNHSQNKVLPKIVVIATGVNNPEDYKADIDSLITNLPKGHQLVLITPYEGDTTQATQPYVEQYASYAREVAQKYPYIEIADWNQVSKDNPDIWKGTDQVHFGSDNTKLEEGAKLYAETIASAIKALADKPVKSK
;
A
#
# COMPACT_ATOMS: atom_id res chain seq x y z
N MET A 1 -12.52 24.64 21.69
CA MET A 1 -11.45 25.54 21.25
C MET A 1 -10.70 24.84 20.12
N ARG A 2 -10.70 25.42 18.92
CA ARG A 2 -9.88 24.96 17.79
C ARG A 2 -8.47 25.47 18.05
N ILE A 3 -7.49 24.58 18.09
CA ILE A 3 -6.09 25.00 18.14
C ILE A 3 -5.69 25.44 16.75
N LYS A 4 -5.22 26.68 16.66
CA LYS A 4 -4.74 27.27 15.40
C LYS A 4 -3.48 26.55 14.93
N TRP A 5 -3.26 26.54 13.62
CA TRP A 5 -2.10 25.98 12.91
C TRP A 5 -2.04 24.45 12.86
N PHE A 6 -2.84 23.75 13.66
CA PHE A 6 -3.08 22.31 13.49
C PHE A 6 -3.71 21.97 12.13
N SER A 7 -4.41 22.93 11.51
CA SER A 7 -4.94 22.79 10.16
C SER A 7 -3.83 22.52 9.14
N LEU A 8 -2.64 23.14 9.29
CA LEU A 8 -1.51 22.94 8.40
C LEU A 8 -0.99 21.50 8.45
N ILE A 9 -0.93 20.89 9.63
CA ILE A 9 -0.43 19.52 9.82
C ILE A 9 -1.36 18.52 9.10
N ARG A 10 -2.68 18.72 9.21
CA ARG A 10 -3.67 17.90 8.50
C ARG A 10 -3.55 18.04 6.98
N ILE A 11 -3.36 19.27 6.50
CA ILE A 11 -3.19 19.54 5.07
C ILE A 11 -1.90 18.89 4.57
N THR A 12 -0.80 19.00 5.32
CA THR A 12 0.46 18.32 4.98
C THR A 12 0.27 16.82 4.88
N GLY A 13 -0.32 16.17 5.89
CA GLY A 13 -0.59 14.73 5.85
C GLY A 13 -1.41 14.32 4.62
N LEU A 14 -2.50 15.04 4.32
CA LEU A 14 -3.34 14.77 3.15
C LEU A 14 -2.57 14.96 1.85
N LEU A 15 -1.86 16.08 1.71
CA LEU A 15 -1.15 16.44 0.50
C LEU A 15 -0.08 15.39 0.17
N LEU A 16 0.68 14.92 1.15
CA LEU A 16 1.70 13.89 0.94
C LEU A 16 1.07 12.59 0.42
N VAL A 17 -0.06 12.16 1.00
CA VAL A 17 -0.80 10.99 0.52
C VAL A 17 -1.30 11.18 -0.92
N LEU A 18 -1.88 12.34 -1.24
CA LEU A 18 -2.37 12.62 -2.59
C LEU A 18 -1.23 12.64 -3.60
N LEU A 19 -0.10 13.28 -3.27
CA LEU A 19 1.08 13.34 -4.13
C LEU A 19 1.65 11.94 -4.38
N TYR A 20 1.65 11.06 -3.37
CA TYR A 20 2.06 9.67 -3.52
C TYR A 20 1.16 8.93 -4.50
N HIS A 21 -0.16 8.95 -4.32
CA HIS A 21 -1.06 8.19 -5.19
C HIS A 21 -1.13 8.76 -6.62
N PHE A 22 -1.07 10.09 -6.78
CA PHE A 22 -1.19 10.74 -8.08
C PHE A 22 0.11 10.74 -8.87
N PHE A 23 1.26 10.79 -8.19
CA PHE A 23 2.57 11.01 -8.80
C PHE A 23 3.65 10.24 -8.05
N GLN A 24 3.43 8.95 -7.83
CA GLN A 24 4.30 8.06 -7.04
C GLN A 24 5.76 8.10 -7.48
N THR A 25 6.02 8.34 -8.76
CA THR A 25 7.39 8.37 -9.31
C THR A 25 8.16 9.62 -8.96
N VAL A 26 7.47 10.75 -8.78
CA VAL A 26 8.06 12.03 -8.36
C VAL A 26 8.09 12.12 -6.83
N PHE A 27 7.08 11.57 -6.15
CA PHE A 27 6.93 11.63 -4.70
C PHE A 27 6.82 10.23 -4.07
N PRO A 28 7.85 9.38 -4.25
CA PRO A 28 7.79 7.98 -3.83
C PRO A 28 7.65 7.78 -2.32
N GLY A 29 7.99 8.79 -1.52
CA GLY A 29 7.87 8.78 -0.06
C GLY A 29 6.61 9.45 0.48
N GLY A 30 5.67 9.89 -0.36
CA GLY A 30 4.48 10.58 0.14
C GLY A 30 3.55 9.69 0.99
N PHE A 31 3.75 8.36 0.98
CA PHE A 31 3.06 7.42 1.87
C PHE A 31 3.29 7.71 3.37
N PHE A 32 4.38 8.40 3.74
CA PHE A 32 4.62 8.89 5.11
C PHE A 32 3.57 9.92 5.58
N GLY A 33 2.74 10.45 4.67
CA GLY A 33 1.60 11.29 5.04
C GLY A 33 0.62 10.60 5.99
N VAL A 34 0.52 9.26 5.93
CA VAL A 34 -0.30 8.47 6.86
C VAL A 34 0.26 8.55 8.28
N ASP A 35 1.58 8.49 8.47
CA ASP A 35 2.23 8.62 9.78
C ASP A 35 2.04 10.00 10.42
N VAL A 36 1.95 11.04 9.59
CA VAL A 36 1.57 12.39 10.06
C VAL A 36 0.18 12.35 10.66
N PHE A 37 -0.79 11.67 10.00
CA PHE A 37 -2.13 11.48 10.55
C PHE A 37 -2.14 10.63 11.81
N PHE A 38 -1.46 9.49 11.82
CA PHE A 38 -1.40 8.61 12.98
C PHE A 38 -0.81 9.31 14.21
N THR A 39 0.34 9.97 14.04
CA THR A 39 0.98 10.77 15.09
C THR A 39 0.06 11.87 15.59
N PHE A 40 -0.58 12.60 14.68
CA PHE A 40 -1.46 13.69 15.04
C PHE A 40 -2.74 13.23 15.75
N SER A 41 -3.34 12.14 15.29
CA SER A 41 -4.51 11.51 15.93
C SER A 41 -4.17 10.96 17.31
N GLY A 42 -2.99 10.34 17.46
CA GLY A 42 -2.44 9.93 18.75
C GLY A 42 -2.41 11.09 19.74
N PHE A 43 -1.84 12.22 19.32
CA PHE A 43 -1.77 13.43 20.13
C PHE A 43 -3.16 13.98 20.49
N LEU A 44 -4.06 14.11 19.51
CA LEU A 44 -5.38 14.73 19.71
C LEU A 44 -6.28 13.90 20.63
N ILE A 45 -6.38 12.59 20.39
CA ILE A 45 -7.26 11.71 21.18
C ILE A 45 -6.78 11.66 22.63
N THR A 46 -5.48 11.46 22.84
CA THR A 46 -4.90 11.40 24.18
C THR A 46 -5.06 12.72 24.92
N SER A 47 -4.84 13.86 24.24
CA SER A 47 -5.05 15.19 24.85
C SER A 47 -6.50 15.40 25.28
N LEU A 48 -7.48 14.99 24.46
CA LEU A 48 -8.90 15.13 24.79
C LEU A 48 -9.30 14.30 26.01
N LEU A 49 -8.81 13.06 26.12
CA LEU A 49 -9.09 12.16 27.25
C LEU A 49 -8.46 12.67 28.55
N LEU A 50 -7.19 13.08 28.50
CA LEU A 50 -6.48 13.65 29.64
C LEU A 50 -7.13 14.95 30.12
N GLU A 51 -7.61 15.79 29.21
CA GLU A 51 -8.32 17.03 29.55
C GLU A 51 -9.69 16.79 30.16
N GLU A 52 -10.46 15.84 29.62
CA GLU A 52 -11.76 15.51 30.18
C GLU A 52 -11.60 15.00 31.61
N PHE A 53 -10.62 14.12 31.86
CA PHE A 53 -10.29 13.69 33.20
C PHE A 53 -9.84 14.85 34.09
N GLY A 54 -8.93 15.70 33.59
CA GLY A 54 -8.43 16.85 34.33
C GLY A 54 -9.49 17.90 34.68
N GLN A 55 -10.60 17.97 33.95
CA GLN A 55 -11.70 18.92 34.20
C GLN A 55 -12.83 18.30 35.02
N LYS A 56 -13.19 17.04 34.76
CA LYS A 56 -14.38 16.39 35.32
C LYS A 56 -14.07 15.31 36.36
N GLY A 57 -12.79 14.96 36.53
CA GLY A 57 -12.35 13.81 37.36
C GLY A 57 -12.76 12.45 36.81
N LYS A 58 -13.37 12.38 35.61
CA LYS A 58 -13.81 11.16 34.96
C LYS A 58 -13.83 11.33 33.45
N ILE A 59 -13.62 10.24 32.73
CA ILE A 59 -13.71 10.19 31.26
C ILE A 59 -15.09 9.65 30.87
N ASP A 60 -15.79 10.36 29.98
CA ASP A 60 -17.05 9.92 29.39
C ASP A 60 -16.76 9.11 28.12
N ILE A 61 -16.50 7.82 28.31
CA ILE A 61 -16.09 6.92 27.22
C ILE A 61 -17.19 6.72 26.18
N LEU A 62 -18.46 6.66 26.60
CA LEU A 62 -19.61 6.54 25.70
C LEU A 62 -19.78 7.81 24.87
N GLY A 63 -19.68 8.98 25.50
CA GLY A 63 -19.69 10.26 24.79
C GLY A 63 -18.49 10.39 23.83
N PHE A 64 -17.32 9.89 24.22
CA PHE A 64 -16.14 9.84 23.35
C PHE A 64 -16.41 9.01 22.09
N PHE A 65 -16.86 7.76 22.23
CA PHE A 65 -17.15 6.89 21.08
C PHE A 65 -18.29 7.44 20.23
N ARG A 66 -19.33 8.00 20.83
CA ARG A 66 -20.41 8.67 20.10
C ARG A 66 -19.86 9.77 19.18
N ARG A 67 -19.00 10.66 19.71
CA ARG A 67 -18.39 11.74 18.92
C ARG A 67 -17.51 11.23 17.78
N ARG A 68 -16.79 10.12 18.00
CA ARG A 68 -15.95 9.49 16.96
C ARG A 68 -16.81 8.83 15.89
N PHE A 69 -17.85 8.08 16.29
CA PHE A 69 -18.79 7.43 15.37
C PHE A 69 -19.41 8.42 14.39
N TYR A 70 -20.01 9.52 14.88
CA TYR A 70 -20.63 10.54 14.01
C TYR A 70 -19.64 11.30 13.12
N ARG A 71 -18.33 11.25 13.41
CA ARG A 71 -17.29 11.88 12.59
C ARG A 71 -16.74 10.94 11.52
N ILE A 72 -16.72 9.63 11.78
CA ILE A 72 -16.03 8.63 10.95
C ILE A 72 -17.02 7.87 10.08
N PHE A 73 -18.07 7.32 10.69
CA PHE A 73 -18.93 6.34 10.03
C PHE A 73 -19.79 6.95 8.91
N PRO A 74 -20.43 8.13 9.07
CA PRO A 74 -21.25 8.68 7.99
C PRO A 74 -20.47 9.01 6.69
N PRO A 75 -19.29 9.65 6.74
CA PRO A 75 -18.48 9.86 5.54
C PRO A 75 -18.06 8.56 4.85
N VAL A 76 -17.76 7.50 5.61
CA VAL A 76 -17.43 6.17 5.06
C VAL A 76 -18.61 5.55 4.31
N VAL A 77 -19.80 5.57 4.90
CA VAL A 77 -21.01 5.05 4.23
C VAL A 77 -21.30 5.87 2.98
N LEU A 78 -21.19 7.19 3.06
CA LEU A 78 -21.38 8.06 1.90
C LEU A 78 -20.38 7.75 0.79
N MET A 79 -19.10 7.55 1.13
CA MET A 79 -18.06 7.16 0.18
C MET A 79 -18.46 5.91 -0.59
N ILE A 80 -18.85 4.84 0.12
CA ILE A 80 -19.29 3.60 -0.52
C ILE A 80 -20.45 3.89 -1.47
N LEU A 81 -21.54 4.49 -0.98
CA LEU A 81 -22.75 4.73 -1.77
C LEU A 81 -22.50 5.58 -3.03
N VAL A 82 -21.62 6.57 -2.94
CA VAL A 82 -21.31 7.47 -4.06
C VAL A 82 -20.35 6.86 -5.07
N VAL A 83 -19.42 6.02 -4.62
CA VAL A 83 -18.46 5.35 -5.52
C VAL A 83 -19.14 4.25 -6.33
N MET A 84 -20.13 3.54 -5.77
CA MET A 84 -20.77 2.39 -6.45
C MET A 84 -21.33 2.68 -7.84
N PRO A 85 -22.04 3.79 -8.13
CA PRO A 85 -22.45 4.11 -9.50
C PRO A 85 -21.29 4.23 -10.51
N PHE A 86 -20.10 4.65 -10.05
CA PHE A 86 -18.96 4.83 -10.93
C PHE A 86 -18.27 3.51 -11.27
N THR A 87 -18.56 2.44 -10.53
CA THR A 87 -17.95 1.13 -10.79
C THR A 87 -18.43 0.48 -12.09
N PHE A 88 -19.55 0.94 -12.65
CA PHE A 88 -19.99 0.52 -13.99
C PHE A 88 -19.11 1.04 -15.13
N LEU A 89 -18.22 1.99 -14.85
CA LEU A 89 -17.28 2.52 -15.84
C LEU A 89 -16.01 1.68 -15.94
N VAL A 90 -15.74 0.82 -14.96
CA VAL A 90 -14.48 0.06 -14.86
C VAL A 90 -14.64 -1.41 -15.21
N ARG A 91 -13.52 -2.08 -15.51
CA ARG A 91 -13.49 -3.53 -15.70
C ARG A 91 -13.95 -4.27 -14.45
N GLN A 92 -14.62 -5.42 -14.65
CA GLN A 92 -15.13 -6.27 -13.56
C GLN A 92 -14.04 -6.73 -12.58
N ASP A 93 -12.80 -6.84 -13.03
CA ASP A 93 -11.68 -7.21 -12.16
C ASP A 93 -11.46 -6.20 -11.01
N TYR A 94 -11.69 -4.90 -11.23
CA TYR A 94 -11.51 -3.86 -10.21
C TYR A 94 -12.58 -3.88 -9.12
N ILE A 95 -13.69 -4.56 -9.39
CA ILE A 95 -14.80 -4.73 -8.45
C ILE A 95 -14.87 -6.17 -7.95
N ALA A 96 -13.86 -6.99 -8.24
CA ALA A 96 -13.77 -8.33 -7.70
C ALA A 96 -13.76 -8.30 -6.17
N GLY A 97 -14.59 -9.15 -5.55
CA GLY A 97 -14.71 -9.23 -4.10
C GLY A 97 -15.24 -7.96 -3.43
N ILE A 98 -15.90 -7.04 -4.17
CA ILE A 98 -16.34 -5.73 -3.63
C ILE A 98 -17.19 -5.85 -2.37
N GLY A 99 -17.99 -6.92 -2.24
CA GLY A 99 -18.77 -7.18 -1.04
C GLY A 99 -17.89 -7.42 0.20
N SER A 100 -16.81 -8.18 0.05
CA SER A 100 -15.81 -8.41 1.10
C SER A 100 -15.01 -7.15 1.40
N GLN A 101 -14.66 -6.35 0.39
CA GLN A 101 -14.03 -5.05 0.58
C GLN A 101 -14.93 -4.11 1.39
N ILE A 102 -16.22 -3.99 1.03
CA ILE A 102 -17.22 -3.18 1.75
C ILE A 102 -17.40 -3.68 3.19
N ALA A 103 -17.47 -5.00 3.41
CA ALA A 103 -17.54 -5.58 4.74
C ALA A 103 -16.29 -5.23 5.58
N GLY A 104 -15.09 -5.30 4.97
CA GLY A 104 -13.85 -4.86 5.57
C GLY A 104 -13.87 -3.38 5.95
N VAL A 105 -14.36 -2.51 5.07
CA VAL A 105 -14.48 -1.06 5.34
C VAL A 105 -15.45 -0.77 6.48
N LEU A 106 -16.66 -1.33 6.43
CA LEU A 106 -17.71 -1.09 7.45
C LEU A 106 -17.34 -1.72 8.79
N GLY A 107 -16.63 -2.85 8.78
CA GLY A 107 -16.12 -3.52 9.97
C GLY A 107 -14.82 -2.93 10.52
N PHE A 108 -14.20 -1.97 9.82
CA PHE A 108 -12.85 -1.46 10.11
C PHE A 108 -11.79 -2.59 10.16
N MET A 109 -11.85 -3.52 9.21
CA MET A 109 -10.97 -4.68 9.09
C MET A 109 -10.20 -4.74 7.76
N THR A 110 -10.22 -3.66 6.95
CA THR A 110 -9.54 -3.62 5.65
C THR A 110 -8.06 -4.02 5.76
N ASN A 111 -7.34 -3.59 6.80
CA ASN A 111 -5.93 -3.92 6.96
C ASN A 111 -5.69 -5.44 7.14
N PHE A 112 -6.58 -6.14 7.85
CA PHE A 112 -6.51 -7.59 8.00
C PHE A 112 -6.97 -8.32 6.74
N TYR A 113 -8.01 -7.79 6.08
CA TYR A 113 -8.48 -8.32 4.80
C TYR A 113 -7.35 -8.35 3.77
N GLU A 114 -6.66 -7.22 3.56
CA GLU A 114 -5.52 -7.13 2.62
C GLU A 114 -4.35 -8.04 3.00
N MET A 115 -4.04 -8.17 4.29
CA MET A 115 -2.99 -9.09 4.75
C MET A 115 -3.36 -10.56 4.49
N LEU A 116 -4.62 -10.94 4.70
CA LEU A 116 -5.10 -12.32 4.54
C LEU A 116 -5.26 -12.73 3.08
N THR A 117 -5.61 -11.80 2.20
CA THR A 117 -5.66 -12.03 0.75
C THR A 117 -4.28 -12.01 0.10
N GLY A 118 -3.21 -11.72 0.85
CA GLY A 118 -1.85 -11.61 0.33
C GLY A 118 -1.62 -10.35 -0.50
N GLY A 119 -2.45 -9.33 -0.31
CA GLY A 119 -2.37 -8.06 -1.03
C GLY A 119 -1.05 -7.33 -0.78
N SER A 120 -0.41 -6.90 -1.86
CA SER A 120 0.71 -5.96 -1.79
C SER A 120 0.21 -4.54 -1.89
N TYR A 121 0.69 -3.64 -1.02
CA TYR A 121 0.29 -2.23 -1.05
C TYR A 121 0.71 -1.53 -2.35
N GLU A 122 1.89 -1.84 -2.89
CA GLU A 122 2.43 -1.19 -4.10
C GLU A 122 2.37 -2.05 -5.36
N SER A 123 2.40 -3.38 -5.23
CA SER A 123 2.55 -4.29 -6.38
C SER A 123 1.27 -5.07 -6.68
N GLN A 124 0.10 -4.52 -6.33
CA GLN A 124 -1.19 -5.06 -6.75
C GLN A 124 -1.45 -4.68 -8.21
N PHE A 125 -1.56 -5.69 -9.09
CA PHE A 125 -1.90 -5.48 -10.50
C PHE A 125 -3.27 -4.82 -10.68
N ILE A 126 -4.23 -5.23 -9.85
CA ILE A 126 -5.58 -4.68 -9.83
C ILE A 126 -5.85 -4.23 -8.39
N PRO A 127 -5.65 -2.95 -8.08
CA PRO A 127 -5.81 -2.47 -6.72
C PRO A 127 -7.27 -2.54 -6.29
N HIS A 128 -7.50 -2.99 -5.06
CA HIS A 128 -8.82 -2.92 -4.45
C HIS A 128 -9.29 -1.46 -4.32
N LEU A 129 -10.56 -1.21 -4.69
CA LEU A 129 -11.15 0.13 -4.69
C LEU A 129 -11.14 0.80 -3.31
N PHE A 130 -11.14 0.01 -2.24
CA PHE A 130 -11.17 0.51 -0.88
C PHE A 130 -9.94 0.13 -0.05
N VAL A 131 -8.81 -0.22 -0.69
CA VAL A 131 -7.58 -0.64 0.03
C VAL A 131 -7.12 0.42 1.03
N HIS A 132 -7.15 1.71 0.67
CA HIS A 132 -6.68 2.83 1.50
C HIS A 132 -7.36 2.93 2.88
N ASN A 133 -8.57 2.36 3.02
CA ASN A 133 -9.25 2.27 4.31
C ASN A 133 -8.50 1.39 5.34
N TRP A 134 -7.44 0.68 4.96
CA TRP A 134 -6.55 -0.01 5.89
C TRP A 134 -6.04 0.94 6.99
N SER A 135 -5.69 2.19 6.65
CA SER A 135 -5.14 3.13 7.62
C SER A 135 -6.23 3.61 8.59
N LEU A 136 -7.44 3.79 8.09
CA LEU A 136 -8.62 4.13 8.89
C LEU A 136 -8.98 2.99 9.85
N ALA A 137 -8.87 1.74 9.41
CA ALA A 137 -9.07 0.57 10.25
C ALA A 137 -8.11 0.58 11.45
N VAL A 138 -6.81 0.77 11.19
CA VAL A 138 -5.79 0.89 12.26
C VAL A 138 -6.10 2.07 13.20
N GLU A 139 -6.52 3.20 12.65
CA GLU A 139 -6.91 4.37 13.44
C GLU A 139 -8.11 4.10 14.37
N VAL A 140 -9.13 3.39 13.88
CA VAL A 140 -10.29 3.00 14.70
C VAL A 140 -9.91 1.96 15.75
N HIS A 141 -9.04 1.00 15.44
CA HIS A 141 -8.48 0.08 16.43
C HIS A 141 -7.81 0.84 17.57
N TYR A 142 -6.98 1.83 17.22
CA TYR A 142 -6.35 2.70 18.20
C TYR A 142 -7.39 3.46 19.03
N TYR A 143 -8.41 4.08 18.41
CA TYR A 143 -9.45 4.81 19.15
C TYR A 143 -10.18 3.96 20.18
N ILE A 144 -10.53 2.72 19.82
CA ILE A 144 -11.24 1.79 20.71
C ILE A 144 -10.32 1.33 21.83
N LEU A 145 -9.18 0.72 21.48
CA LEU A 145 -8.28 0.10 22.45
C LEU A 145 -7.66 1.14 23.39
N TRP A 146 -7.16 2.24 22.83
CA TRP A 146 -6.55 3.29 23.62
C TRP A 146 -7.55 4.10 24.43
N GLY A 147 -8.72 4.39 23.87
CA GLY A 147 -9.81 5.04 24.59
C GLY A 147 -10.22 4.26 25.85
N LEU A 148 -10.39 2.94 25.71
CA LEU A 148 -10.68 2.03 26.83
C LEU A 148 -9.51 1.95 27.82
N ALA A 149 -8.27 1.85 27.34
CA ALA A 149 -7.08 1.79 28.19
C ALA A 149 -6.95 3.04 29.07
N VAL A 150 -7.00 4.24 28.48
CA VAL A 150 -6.91 5.50 29.24
C VAL A 150 -8.11 5.68 30.17
N TRP A 151 -9.31 5.30 29.74
CA TRP A 151 -10.49 5.29 30.60
C TRP A 151 -10.31 4.38 31.82
N PHE A 152 -9.79 3.17 31.63
CA PHE A 152 -9.53 2.23 32.72
C PHE A 152 -8.44 2.75 33.68
N LEU A 153 -7.33 3.26 33.14
CA LEU A 153 -6.27 3.89 33.95
C LEU A 153 -6.81 5.07 34.77
N SER A 154 -7.72 5.84 34.18
CA SER A 154 -8.36 6.98 34.88
C SER A 154 -9.16 6.57 36.12
N LYS A 155 -9.57 5.30 36.23
CA LYS A 155 -10.26 4.76 37.42
C LYS A 155 -9.32 4.44 38.57
N GLN A 156 -8.04 4.25 38.30
CA GLN A 156 -7.05 3.80 39.28
C GLN A 156 -6.23 4.95 39.87
N VAL A 157 -6.24 6.11 39.22
CA VAL A 157 -5.43 7.27 39.58
C VAL A 157 -6.23 8.30 40.36
N LYS A 158 -5.54 9.05 41.23
CA LYS A 158 -6.14 10.09 42.08
C LYS A 158 -5.95 11.50 41.52
N SER A 159 -5.01 11.68 40.58
CA SER A 159 -4.69 13.00 40.03
C SER A 159 -4.43 12.96 38.52
N SER A 160 -4.64 14.10 37.87
CA SER A 160 -4.33 14.29 36.44
C SER A 160 -2.83 14.08 36.15
N GLY A 161 -1.95 14.43 37.09
CA GLY A 161 -0.50 14.20 36.97
C GLY A 161 -0.15 12.71 36.95
N GLN A 162 -0.77 11.90 37.83
CA GLN A 162 -0.59 10.45 37.83
C GLN A 162 -1.07 9.81 36.52
N LEU A 163 -2.25 10.22 36.03
CA LEU A 163 -2.78 9.72 34.74
C LEU A 163 -1.82 10.04 33.58
N ARG A 164 -1.32 11.28 33.51
CA ARG A 164 -0.34 11.69 32.50
C ARG A 164 0.95 10.86 32.56
N GLY A 165 1.45 10.59 33.77
CA GLY A 165 2.63 9.75 33.97
C GLY A 165 2.44 8.32 33.50
N LEU A 166 1.31 7.68 33.84
CA LEU A 166 0.99 6.33 33.37
C LEU A 166 0.79 6.28 31.86
N VAL A 167 0.08 7.26 31.30
CA VAL A 167 -0.10 7.40 29.85
C VAL A 167 1.24 7.53 29.15
N PHE A 168 2.16 8.36 29.66
CA PHE A 168 3.51 8.50 29.12
C PHE A 168 4.27 7.16 29.13
N LEU A 169 4.28 6.46 30.26
CA LEU A 169 5.00 5.19 30.42
C LEU A 169 4.46 4.10 29.49
N ILE A 170 3.14 3.90 29.48
CA ILE A 170 2.50 2.87 28.65
C ILE A 170 2.67 3.21 27.17
N SER A 171 2.49 4.47 26.78
CA SER A 171 2.71 4.89 25.38
C SER A 171 4.16 4.69 24.96
N SER A 172 5.13 4.95 25.85
CA SER A 172 6.55 4.73 25.58
C SER A 172 6.86 3.24 25.41
N ALA A 173 6.29 2.37 26.24
CA ALA A 173 6.46 0.93 26.11
C ALA A 173 5.86 0.40 24.79
N VAL A 174 4.63 0.78 24.46
CA VAL A 174 3.99 0.33 23.20
C VAL A 174 4.69 0.90 21.98
N PHE A 175 5.16 2.16 22.05
CA PHE A 175 6.00 2.76 21.00
C PHE A 175 7.25 1.91 20.74
N ILE A 176 8.02 1.58 21.79
CA ILE A 176 9.26 0.80 21.67
C ILE A 176 8.95 -0.59 21.08
N ILE A 177 7.92 -1.27 21.58
CA ILE A 177 7.54 -2.60 21.10
C ILE A 177 7.14 -2.56 19.61
N GLY A 178 6.28 -1.61 19.22
CA GLY A 178 5.83 -1.48 17.83
C GLY A 178 6.97 -1.12 16.89
N PHE A 179 7.81 -0.15 17.26
CA PHE A 179 8.98 0.25 16.49
C PHE A 179 9.97 -0.92 16.32
N LEU A 180 10.34 -1.60 17.40
CA LEU A 180 11.26 -2.75 17.33
C LEU A 180 10.66 -3.90 16.53
N SER A 181 9.34 -4.12 16.62
CA SER A 181 8.65 -5.15 15.84
C SER A 181 8.72 -4.86 14.33
N MET A 182 8.53 -3.60 13.92
CA MET A 182 8.70 -3.19 12.52
C MET A 182 10.18 -3.30 12.09
N PHE A 183 11.10 -2.80 12.91
CA PHE A 183 12.54 -2.78 12.64
C PHE A 183 13.11 -4.20 12.46
N ILE A 184 12.77 -5.12 13.37
CA ILE A 184 13.24 -6.51 13.29
C ILE A 184 12.48 -7.23 12.17
N GLY A 185 11.18 -6.98 12.07
CA GLY A 185 10.30 -7.55 11.04
C GLY A 185 10.82 -7.30 9.62
N SER A 186 11.38 -6.12 9.34
CA SER A 186 11.86 -5.77 8.00
C SER A 186 13.02 -6.63 7.50
N PHE A 187 13.73 -7.34 8.37
CA PHE A 187 14.79 -8.26 7.95
C PHE A 187 14.28 -9.67 7.63
N ILE A 188 13.05 -10.01 8.05
CA ILE A 188 12.53 -11.38 8.02
C ILE A 188 11.29 -11.56 7.16
N VAL A 189 10.56 -10.49 6.84
CA VAL A 189 9.36 -10.59 5.99
C VAL A 189 9.73 -10.75 4.52
N SER A 190 8.91 -11.52 3.80
CA SER A 190 8.96 -11.63 2.34
C SER A 190 8.34 -10.44 1.62
N SER A 191 7.41 -9.72 2.28
CA SER A 191 6.74 -8.54 1.76
C SER A 191 6.60 -7.50 2.86
N TYR A 192 7.04 -6.27 2.58
CA TYR A 192 6.91 -5.18 3.53
C TYR A 192 5.47 -4.72 3.75
N SER A 193 4.56 -4.99 2.81
CA SER A 193 3.13 -4.69 2.92
C SER A 193 2.51 -5.30 4.18
N THR A 194 2.97 -6.48 4.60
CA THR A 194 2.54 -7.14 5.84
C THR A 194 2.89 -6.32 7.09
N LEU A 195 4.07 -5.68 7.11
CA LEU A 195 4.46 -4.80 8.21
C LEU A 195 3.71 -3.46 8.16
N TYR A 196 3.44 -2.98 6.95
CA TYR A 196 2.77 -1.70 6.72
C TYR A 196 1.28 -1.73 7.12
N PHE A 197 0.56 -2.80 6.78
CA PHE A 197 -0.86 -2.96 7.14
C PHE A 197 -1.07 -3.40 8.59
N SER A 198 -0.06 -3.95 9.25
CA SER A 198 -0.25 -4.56 10.56
C SER A 198 -0.50 -3.54 11.67
N SER A 199 -1.58 -3.77 12.42
CA SER A 199 -1.92 -3.01 13.64
C SER A 199 -0.93 -3.25 14.78
N PHE A 200 0.03 -4.17 14.64
CA PHE A 200 1.06 -4.45 15.66
C PHE A 200 2.36 -3.71 15.37
N THR A 201 2.82 -3.73 14.12
CA THR A 201 4.10 -3.13 13.70
C THR A 201 3.96 -1.65 13.38
N HIS A 202 2.83 -1.23 12.81
CA HIS A 202 2.67 0.14 12.31
C HIS A 202 1.84 1.07 13.21
N VAL A 203 1.48 0.63 14.42
CA VAL A 203 0.67 1.44 15.36
C VAL A 203 1.49 2.44 16.18
N TYR A 204 2.81 2.29 16.23
CA TYR A 204 3.67 3.11 17.09
C TYR A 204 3.63 4.63 16.84
N PRO A 205 3.34 5.17 15.64
CA PRO A 205 3.19 6.61 15.43
C PRO A 205 2.11 7.23 16.32
N PHE A 206 0.98 6.54 16.53
CA PHE A 206 -0.08 6.99 17.46
C PHE A 206 0.45 7.15 18.89
N PHE A 207 1.34 6.26 19.33
CA PHE A 207 1.89 6.29 20.68
C PHE A 207 2.96 7.37 20.85
N LEU A 208 3.71 7.71 19.81
CA LEU A 208 4.55 8.93 19.80
C LEU A 208 3.70 10.19 20.01
N GLY A 209 2.56 10.29 19.30
CA GLY A 209 1.57 11.34 19.53
C GLY A 209 1.05 11.39 20.97
N SER A 210 0.75 10.22 21.55
CA SER A 210 0.26 10.09 22.93
C SER A 210 1.27 10.50 23.99
N ILE A 211 2.54 10.15 23.79
CA ILE A 211 3.66 10.61 24.61
C ILE A 211 3.69 12.14 24.62
N LEU A 212 3.61 12.76 23.44
CA LEU A 212 3.62 14.21 23.36
C LEU A 212 2.40 14.84 24.04
N ALA A 213 1.22 14.23 23.91
CA ALA A 213 0.00 14.70 24.56
C ALA A 213 0.13 14.76 26.08
N SER A 214 0.74 13.75 26.71
CA SER A 214 0.98 13.77 28.16
C SER A 214 1.96 14.87 28.58
N LEU A 215 2.95 15.17 27.72
CA LEU A 215 4.00 16.15 27.99
C LEU A 215 3.58 17.60 27.77
N VAL A 216 2.72 17.89 26.77
CA VAL A 216 2.43 19.26 26.31
C VAL A 216 0.99 19.68 26.62
N GLY A 217 0.02 18.77 26.46
CA GLY A 217 -1.41 19.03 26.58
C GLY A 217 -1.96 20.01 25.53
N VAL A 218 -3.28 20.21 25.53
CA VAL A 218 -3.94 21.21 24.68
C VAL A 218 -4.43 22.40 25.52
N ARG A 219 -5.58 22.35 26.17
CA ARG A 219 -6.10 23.42 27.05
C ARG A 219 -5.39 23.49 28.39
N GLN A 220 -5.09 22.34 29.00
CA GLN A 220 -4.34 22.26 30.24
C GLN A 220 -2.85 22.20 29.90
N THR A 221 -2.24 23.39 29.78
CA THR A 221 -0.83 23.54 29.41
C THR A 221 0.09 23.05 30.53
N THR A 222 1.06 22.21 30.17
CA THR A 222 2.06 21.71 31.11
C THR A 222 3.16 22.73 31.36
N PRO A 223 3.97 22.56 32.42
CA PRO A 223 5.17 23.36 32.63
C PRO A 223 6.13 23.35 31.43
N LEU A 224 6.23 22.23 30.71
CA LEU A 224 7.07 22.10 29.52
C LEU A 224 6.61 23.05 28.42
N LEU A 225 5.31 23.07 28.08
CA LEU A 225 4.80 23.97 27.04
C LEU A 225 4.97 25.44 27.43
N LYS A 226 4.73 25.77 28.70
CA LYS A 226 4.95 27.14 29.22
C LYS A 226 6.41 27.56 29.06
N ARG A 227 7.36 26.67 29.39
CA ARG A 227 8.78 26.89 29.19
C ARG A 227 9.12 27.07 27.71
N LEU A 228 8.65 26.18 26.84
CA LEU A 228 8.88 26.29 25.39
C LEU A 228 8.35 27.60 24.80
N ASN A 229 7.16 28.03 25.24
CA ASN A 229 6.58 29.30 24.80
C ASN A 229 7.38 30.52 25.28
N GLN A 230 8.04 30.43 26.44
CA GLN A 230 8.91 31.49 26.97
C GLN A 230 10.29 31.47 26.30
N THR A 231 10.85 30.29 26.01
CA THR A 231 12.22 30.16 25.49
C THR A 231 12.31 30.35 23.98
N LEU A 232 11.33 29.85 23.22
CA LEU A 232 11.34 29.97 21.76
C LEU A 232 10.69 31.30 21.38
N ASP A 233 11.33 32.06 20.51
CA ASP A 233 10.68 33.21 19.87
C ASP A 233 9.80 32.77 18.68
N LEU A 234 9.14 33.72 18.01
CA LEU A 234 8.28 33.40 16.86
C LEU A 234 9.08 32.84 15.67
N LYS A 235 10.27 33.37 15.39
CA LYS A 235 11.12 32.91 14.27
C LYS A 235 11.63 31.50 14.51
N GLN A 236 12.11 31.21 15.71
CA GLN A 236 12.54 29.89 16.14
C GLN A 236 11.38 28.89 16.10
N THR A 237 10.18 29.29 16.52
CA THR A 237 8.98 28.43 16.43
C THR A 237 8.67 28.08 14.98
N LEU A 238 8.74 29.05 14.06
CA LEU A 238 8.56 28.81 12.63
C LEU A 238 9.67 27.94 12.03
N LEU A 239 10.92 28.09 12.48
CA LEU A 239 12.03 27.22 12.07
C LEU A 239 11.84 25.78 12.53
N VAL A 240 11.35 25.55 13.75
CA VAL A 240 11.02 24.18 14.23
C VAL A 240 9.91 23.56 13.38
N PHE A 241 8.86 24.33 13.06
CA PHE A 241 7.80 23.87 12.17
C PHE A 241 8.35 23.55 10.77
N GLY A 242 9.15 24.45 10.21
CA GLY A 242 9.79 24.30 8.91
C GLY A 242 10.79 23.15 8.85
N ALA A 243 11.50 22.85 9.94
CA ALA A 243 12.41 21.70 10.03
C ALA A 243 11.65 20.38 9.97
N GLY A 244 10.52 20.27 10.69
CA GLY A 244 9.63 19.11 10.58
C GLY A 244 9.10 18.93 9.15
N LEU A 245 8.62 20.01 8.53
CA LEU A 245 8.19 19.98 7.13
C LEU A 245 9.33 19.60 6.18
N GLY A 246 10.54 20.12 6.40
CA GLY A 246 11.73 19.82 5.61
C GLY A 246 12.10 18.34 5.65
N VAL A 247 12.08 17.72 6.84
CA VAL A 247 12.29 16.27 6.97
C VAL A 247 11.24 15.48 6.20
N LEU A 248 9.95 15.84 6.33
CA LEU A 248 8.88 15.16 5.58
C LEU A 248 9.07 15.30 4.07
N LEU A 249 9.46 16.48 3.58
CA LEU A 249 9.74 16.69 2.16
C LEU A 249 10.93 15.85 1.69
N LEU A 250 12.03 15.80 2.46
CA LEU A 250 13.18 14.94 2.13
C LEU A 250 12.77 13.47 2.02
N LEU A 251 12.00 12.96 3.00
CA LEU A 251 11.49 11.59 2.93
C LEU A 251 10.61 11.39 1.69
N THR A 252 9.72 12.35 1.40
CA THR A 252 8.78 12.32 0.28
C THR A 252 9.49 12.20 -1.08
N PHE A 253 10.59 12.91 -1.27
CA PHE A 253 11.33 12.91 -2.55
C PHE A 253 12.29 11.72 -2.70
N PHE A 254 12.83 11.17 -1.62
CA PHE A 254 14.00 10.29 -1.71
C PHE A 254 13.79 8.86 -1.18
N VAL A 255 12.75 8.59 -0.42
CA VAL A 255 12.55 7.27 0.20
C VAL A 255 11.40 6.55 -0.47
N LYS A 256 11.69 5.45 -1.16
CA LYS A 256 10.68 4.56 -1.73
C LYS A 256 10.14 3.60 -0.68
N PHE A 257 8.93 3.13 -0.86
CA PHE A 257 8.26 2.21 0.06
C PHE A 257 8.98 0.87 0.19
N ASN A 258 9.64 0.38 -0.87
CA ASN A 258 10.40 -0.87 -0.83
C ASN A 258 11.83 -0.71 -0.27
N TYR A 259 12.25 0.50 0.12
CA TYR A 259 13.54 0.69 0.75
C TYR A 259 13.52 0.20 2.19
N LEU A 260 14.49 -0.66 2.54
CA LEU A 260 14.68 -1.12 3.92
C LEU A 260 14.77 0.07 4.91
N PHE A 261 15.40 1.18 4.49
CA PHE A 261 15.49 2.41 5.29
C PHE A 261 14.12 2.93 5.77
N ALA A 262 13.06 2.79 4.96
CA ALA A 262 11.72 3.24 5.34
C ALA A 262 11.25 2.58 6.65
N TYR A 263 11.50 1.28 6.79
CA TYR A 263 11.08 0.46 7.94
C TYR A 263 12.04 0.52 9.13
N LEU A 264 13.32 0.80 8.88
CA LEU A 264 14.28 0.99 9.97
C LEU A 264 14.14 2.35 10.64
N LEU A 265 14.05 3.43 9.86
CA LEU A 265 14.10 4.80 10.36
C LEU A 265 13.11 5.76 9.69
N GLY A 266 12.69 5.52 8.44
CA GLY A 266 11.84 6.45 7.70
C GLY A 266 10.53 6.79 8.41
N PHE A 267 9.76 5.78 8.80
CA PHE A 267 8.48 5.98 9.52
C PHE A 267 8.67 6.66 10.88
N LEU A 268 9.75 6.33 11.58
CA LEU A 268 10.13 6.98 12.84
C LEU A 268 10.44 8.47 12.60
N LEU A 269 11.25 8.79 11.59
CA LEU A 269 11.61 10.16 11.23
C LEU A 269 10.39 10.97 10.80
N ALA A 270 9.47 10.39 10.02
CA ALA A 270 8.21 11.01 9.64
C ALA A 270 7.34 11.35 10.88
N SER A 271 7.24 10.39 11.80
CA SER A 271 6.49 10.59 13.06
C SER A 271 7.13 11.66 13.95
N LEU A 272 8.46 11.66 14.09
CA LEU A 272 9.20 12.69 14.84
C LEU A 272 9.06 14.07 14.20
N ALA A 273 9.10 14.15 12.86
CA ALA A 273 8.88 15.38 12.12
C ALA A 273 7.45 15.93 12.35
N ALA A 274 6.45 15.07 12.35
CA ALA A 274 5.08 15.42 12.71
C ALA A 274 5.01 15.94 14.16
N LEU A 275 5.71 15.31 15.13
CA LEU A 275 5.78 15.82 16.51
C LEU A 275 6.38 17.23 16.59
N LEU A 276 7.45 17.52 15.85
CA LEU A 276 8.03 18.87 15.79
C LEU A 276 7.00 19.89 15.28
N MET A 277 6.28 19.56 14.22
CA MET A 277 5.20 20.40 13.69
C MET A 277 4.08 20.60 14.71
N ILE A 278 3.67 19.56 15.45
CA ILE A 278 2.63 19.63 16.49
C ILE A 278 3.06 20.56 17.64
N VAL A 279 4.28 20.40 18.15
CA VAL A 279 4.81 21.26 19.22
C VAL A 279 4.88 22.70 18.76
N ALA A 280 5.46 22.94 17.58
CA ALA A 280 5.58 24.27 17.02
C ALA A 280 4.20 24.91 16.79
N ALA A 281 3.21 24.17 16.28
CA ALA A 281 1.85 24.67 16.12
C ALA A 281 1.17 24.99 17.47
N ARG A 282 1.41 24.19 18.52
CA ARG A 282 0.92 24.52 19.88
C ARG A 282 1.54 25.82 20.40
N VAL A 283 2.86 25.99 20.26
CA VAL A 283 3.54 27.22 20.68
C VAL A 283 3.06 28.41 19.85
N LEU A 284 2.92 28.23 18.53
CA LEU A 284 2.46 29.27 17.61
C LEU A 284 1.04 29.72 17.96
N HIS A 285 0.16 28.80 18.38
CA HIS A 285 -1.18 29.15 18.86
C HIS A 285 -1.14 30.13 20.04
N GLU A 286 -0.26 29.90 21.02
CA GLU A 286 -0.09 30.79 22.19
C GLU A 286 0.55 32.14 21.80
N LYS A 287 1.47 32.14 20.82
CA LYS A 287 2.17 33.36 20.37
C LYS A 287 1.36 34.26 19.46
N THR A 288 0.30 33.75 18.84
CA THR A 288 -0.46 34.47 17.82
C THR A 288 -1.92 34.68 18.25
N PRO A 289 -2.24 35.12 19.48
CA PRO A 289 -3.61 35.10 20.00
C PRO A 289 -4.61 35.88 19.12
N THR A 290 -4.17 36.97 18.50
CA THR A 290 -4.98 37.87 17.66
C THR A 290 -5.06 37.48 16.18
N ILE A 291 -4.23 36.53 15.72
CA ILE A 291 -4.20 36.12 14.31
C ILE A 291 -5.18 34.97 14.10
N GLU A 292 -6.12 35.13 13.17
CA GLU A 292 -7.02 34.06 12.76
C GLU A 292 -6.42 33.20 11.65
N GLU A 293 -6.77 31.91 11.60
CA GLU A 293 -6.39 31.07 10.46
C GLU A 293 -7.18 31.49 9.21
N PRO A 294 -6.53 31.58 8.03
CA PRO A 294 -7.24 31.79 6.77
C PRO A 294 -8.38 30.79 6.57
N LYS A 295 -9.53 31.27 6.09
CA LYS A 295 -10.72 30.43 5.87
C LYS A 295 -10.46 29.28 4.90
N VAL A 296 -9.62 29.51 3.88
CA VAL A 296 -9.22 28.47 2.91
C VAL A 296 -8.47 27.33 3.61
N ILE A 297 -7.52 27.65 4.49
CA ILE A 297 -6.78 26.64 5.28
C ILE A 297 -7.75 25.87 6.18
N SER A 298 -8.70 26.57 6.80
CA SER A 298 -9.71 25.92 7.63
C SER A 298 -10.58 24.96 6.81
N PHE A 299 -11.04 25.39 5.63
CA PHE A 299 -11.81 24.55 4.70
C PHE A 299 -11.05 23.27 4.33
N LEU A 300 -9.82 23.42 3.80
CA LEU A 300 -8.99 22.28 3.38
C LEU A 300 -8.77 21.28 4.52
N ALA A 301 -8.50 21.78 5.73
CA ALA A 301 -8.25 20.94 6.91
C ALA A 301 -9.52 20.31 7.50
N ASP A 302 -10.68 20.94 7.32
CA ASP A 302 -11.96 20.45 7.84
C ASP A 302 -12.52 19.34 6.94
N THR A 303 -12.35 19.48 5.62
CA THR A 303 -12.72 18.48 4.60
C THR A 303 -11.68 17.37 4.41
N SER A 304 -10.48 17.51 4.97
CA SER A 304 -9.33 16.64 4.64
C SER A 304 -9.61 15.15 4.82
N TYR A 305 -10.34 14.79 5.86
CA TYR A 305 -10.74 13.41 6.13
C TYR A 305 -11.62 12.82 5.02
N ALA A 306 -12.66 13.55 4.61
CA ALA A 306 -13.54 13.07 3.57
C ALA A 306 -12.84 13.07 2.20
N VAL A 307 -11.97 14.04 1.91
CA VAL A 307 -11.13 14.00 0.69
C VAL A 307 -10.24 12.75 0.69
N TYR A 308 -9.63 12.40 1.83
CA TYR A 308 -8.89 11.15 1.96
C TYR A 308 -9.75 9.91 1.68
N LEU A 309 -11.03 9.89 2.05
CA LEU A 309 -11.90 8.77 1.71
C LEU A 309 -12.16 8.67 0.20
N PHE A 310 -12.51 9.79 -0.44
CA PHE A 310 -12.93 9.78 -1.84
C PHE A 310 -11.79 9.67 -2.85
N HIS A 311 -10.57 10.14 -2.53
CA HIS A 311 -9.51 10.28 -3.54
C HIS A 311 -9.11 8.97 -4.19
N TRP A 312 -8.93 7.91 -3.40
CA TRP A 312 -8.41 6.64 -3.91
C TRP A 312 -9.37 5.93 -4.87
N PRO A 313 -10.64 5.64 -4.50
CA PRO A 313 -11.55 4.96 -5.42
C PRO A 313 -11.79 5.78 -6.70
N PHE A 314 -11.91 7.11 -6.60
CA PHE A 314 -12.04 7.94 -7.80
C PHE A 314 -10.78 7.93 -8.65
N TYR A 315 -9.60 7.95 -8.04
CA TYR A 315 -8.34 7.87 -8.76
C TYR A 315 -8.23 6.56 -9.53
N ILE A 316 -8.49 5.42 -8.88
CA ILE A 316 -8.49 4.09 -9.54
C ILE A 316 -9.49 4.04 -10.70
N ILE A 317 -10.68 4.60 -10.53
CA ILE A 317 -11.71 4.60 -11.58
C ILE A 317 -11.27 5.49 -12.75
N PHE A 318 -10.86 6.73 -12.48
CA PHE A 318 -10.52 7.67 -13.55
C PHE A 318 -9.20 7.30 -14.24
N SER A 319 -8.19 6.78 -13.54
CA SER A 319 -6.92 6.38 -14.15
C SER A 319 -7.05 5.19 -15.11
N GLN A 320 -8.10 4.37 -14.96
CA GLN A 320 -8.42 3.35 -15.95
C GLN A 320 -9.03 3.93 -17.23
N LEU A 321 -9.73 5.07 -17.12
CA LEU A 321 -10.47 5.66 -18.23
C LEU A 321 -9.66 6.67 -19.03
N MET A 322 -8.63 7.26 -18.42
CA MET A 322 -7.85 8.34 -19.02
C MET A 322 -6.43 8.38 -18.48
N SER A 323 -5.57 9.16 -19.13
CA SER A 323 -4.21 9.39 -18.65
C SER A 323 -4.19 10.07 -17.28
N ASN A 324 -3.05 9.98 -16.59
CA ASN A 324 -2.92 10.36 -15.19
C ASN A 324 -3.39 11.80 -14.90
N LEU A 325 -2.95 12.80 -15.66
CA LEU A 325 -3.25 14.21 -15.32
C LEU A 325 -4.76 14.54 -15.35
N PRO A 326 -5.53 14.20 -16.40
CA PRO A 326 -6.99 14.30 -16.36
C PRO A 326 -7.64 13.52 -15.20
N ALA A 327 -7.15 12.31 -14.90
CA ALA A 327 -7.66 11.50 -13.80
C ALA A 327 -7.45 12.19 -12.44
N VAL A 328 -6.29 12.80 -12.20
CA VAL A 328 -5.99 13.58 -10.99
C VAL A 328 -6.91 14.79 -10.85
N ILE A 329 -7.17 15.51 -11.94
CA ILE A 329 -8.05 16.68 -11.93
C ILE A 329 -9.48 16.28 -11.55
N LEU A 330 -10.04 15.27 -12.22
CA LEU A 330 -11.39 14.78 -11.92
C LEU A 330 -11.46 14.20 -10.50
N THR A 331 -10.50 13.39 -10.10
CA THR A 331 -10.41 12.85 -8.73
C THR A 331 -10.47 13.98 -7.70
N THR A 332 -9.68 15.04 -7.90
CA THR A 332 -9.63 16.18 -6.98
C THR A 332 -10.98 16.89 -6.94
N ILE A 333 -11.59 17.18 -8.09
CA ILE A 333 -12.90 17.85 -8.17
C ILE A 333 -13.98 17.04 -7.46
N PHE A 334 -14.13 15.75 -7.81
CA PHE A 334 -15.15 14.88 -7.23
C PHE A 334 -14.91 14.62 -5.74
N SER A 335 -13.66 14.45 -5.32
CA SER A 335 -13.32 14.27 -3.90
C SER A 335 -13.67 15.49 -3.07
N TYR A 336 -13.34 16.70 -3.52
CA TYR A 336 -13.71 17.93 -2.80
C TYR A 336 -15.20 18.22 -2.84
N LEU A 337 -15.89 17.90 -3.94
CA LEU A 337 -17.34 18.03 -4.07
C LEU A 337 -18.06 17.18 -3.01
N PHE A 338 -17.77 15.87 -2.98
CA PHE A 338 -18.43 14.97 -2.05
C PHE A 338 -17.92 15.10 -0.61
N ALA A 339 -16.65 15.49 -0.41
CA ALA A 339 -16.14 15.83 0.91
C ALA A 339 -16.84 17.06 1.51
N SER A 340 -17.11 18.08 0.69
CA SER A 340 -17.84 19.28 1.12
C SER A 340 -19.29 18.94 1.47
N LEU A 341 -19.95 18.12 0.65
CA LEU A 341 -21.30 17.62 0.93
C LEU A 341 -21.33 16.83 2.24
N SER A 342 -20.36 15.93 2.44
CA SER A 342 -20.21 15.14 3.66
C SER A 342 -20.08 16.04 4.89
N PHE A 343 -19.07 16.92 4.89
CA PHE A 343 -18.69 17.69 6.07
C PHE A 343 -19.70 18.77 6.46
N TYR A 344 -20.23 19.51 5.47
CA TYR A 344 -21.07 20.67 5.76
C TYR A 344 -22.56 20.36 5.82
N VAL A 345 -23.01 19.25 5.22
CA VAL A 345 -24.44 18.89 5.14
C VAL A 345 -24.71 17.59 5.89
N ILE A 346 -24.09 16.48 5.50
CA ILE A 346 -24.48 15.14 5.97
C ILE A 346 -24.05 14.90 7.42
N GLU A 347 -22.80 15.18 7.77
CA GLU A 347 -22.30 15.01 9.14
C GLU A 347 -23.09 15.85 10.16
N PRO A 348 -23.34 17.17 9.96
CA PRO A 348 -24.16 17.96 10.87
C PRO A 348 -25.61 17.48 10.94
N PHE A 349 -26.19 17.08 9.81
CA PHE A 349 -27.56 16.57 9.75
C PHE A 349 -27.74 15.33 10.63
N ILE A 350 -26.88 14.32 10.45
CA ILE A 350 -26.93 13.07 11.21
C ILE A 350 -26.57 13.31 12.69
N ALA A 351 -25.65 14.22 12.98
CA ALA A 351 -25.32 14.62 14.34
C ALA A 351 -26.39 15.48 15.02
N GLY A 352 -27.49 15.83 14.35
CA GLY A 352 -28.57 16.68 14.88
C GLY A 352 -28.15 18.14 15.12
N LYS A 353 -27.09 18.61 14.47
CA LYS A 353 -26.62 20.00 14.57
C LYS A 353 -27.43 20.89 13.63
N ASN A 354 -27.74 22.12 14.06
CA ASN A 354 -28.44 23.09 13.23
C ASN A 354 -27.45 24.16 12.75
N THR A 355 -26.91 24.02 11.54
CA THR A 355 -26.04 25.02 10.92
C THR A 355 -26.85 25.93 10.00
N SER A 356 -26.35 27.14 9.71
CA SER A 356 -27.02 28.08 8.80
C SER A 356 -27.21 27.50 7.40
N LEU A 357 -26.24 26.71 6.92
CA LEU A 357 -26.37 25.98 5.66
C LEU A 357 -27.48 24.92 5.74
N LEU A 358 -27.54 24.14 6.82
CA LEU A 358 -28.55 23.10 6.97
C LEU A 358 -29.97 23.69 7.05
N GLN A 359 -30.13 24.86 7.65
CA GLN A 359 -31.41 25.58 7.67
C GLN A 359 -31.86 25.92 6.24
N LYS A 360 -30.97 26.51 5.42
CA LYS A 360 -31.25 26.78 4.00
C LYS A 360 -31.55 25.50 3.20
N VAL A 361 -30.83 24.41 3.47
CA VAL A 361 -31.08 23.12 2.80
C VAL A 361 -32.45 22.56 3.18
N LYS A 362 -32.88 22.72 4.44
CA LYS A 362 -34.21 22.27 4.91
C LYS A 362 -35.37 23.07 4.30
N GLU A 363 -35.12 24.27 3.81
CA GLU A 363 -36.13 25.10 3.12
C GLU A 363 -36.42 24.61 1.69
N ILE A 364 -35.57 23.74 1.12
CA ILE A 364 -35.77 23.17 -0.22
C ILE A 364 -36.99 22.21 -0.18
N PRO A 365 -38.03 22.43 -1.01
CA PRO A 365 -39.18 21.55 -1.06
C PRO A 365 -38.78 20.10 -1.36
N HIS A 366 -39.39 19.14 -0.66
CA HIS A 366 -39.16 17.70 -0.84
C HIS A 366 -37.71 17.24 -0.60
N ILE A 367 -36.85 18.01 0.06
CA ILE A 367 -35.45 17.62 0.27
C ILE A 367 -35.29 16.34 1.09
N GLN A 368 -36.14 16.11 2.09
CA GLN A 368 -36.12 14.88 2.90
C GLN A 368 -36.50 13.64 2.09
N PRO A 369 -37.63 13.59 1.36
CA PRO A 369 -37.94 12.45 0.50
C PRO A 369 -36.92 12.27 -0.64
N ILE A 370 -36.36 13.35 -1.20
CA ILE A 370 -35.28 13.24 -2.20
C ILE A 370 -34.04 12.60 -1.57
N PHE A 371 -33.59 13.09 -0.41
CA PHE A 371 -32.41 12.57 0.26
C PHE A 371 -32.57 11.10 0.65
N THR A 372 -33.70 10.74 1.27
CA THR A 372 -34.00 9.36 1.66
C THR A 372 -34.17 8.44 0.44
N GLY A 373 -34.83 8.91 -0.62
CA GLY A 373 -34.93 8.22 -1.90
C GLY A 373 -33.57 7.97 -2.55
N SER A 374 -32.69 8.98 -2.58
CA SER A 374 -31.32 8.84 -3.11
C SER A 374 -30.48 7.85 -2.30
N VAL A 375 -30.54 7.91 -0.97
CA VAL A 375 -29.83 6.94 -0.11
C VAL A 375 -30.38 5.53 -0.33
N GLY A 376 -31.70 5.36 -0.42
CA GLY A 376 -32.34 4.07 -0.70
C GLY A 376 -31.96 3.51 -2.07
N PHE A 377 -32.00 4.34 -3.11
CA PHE A 377 -31.59 3.98 -4.47
C PHE A 377 -30.12 3.56 -4.53
N LEU A 378 -29.21 4.38 -3.98
CA LEU A 378 -27.78 4.07 -3.95
C LEU A 378 -27.50 2.80 -3.13
N SER A 379 -28.22 2.58 -2.03
CA SER A 379 -28.07 1.36 -1.23
C SER A 379 -28.50 0.11 -2.00
N LEU A 380 -29.62 0.19 -2.72
CA LEU A 380 -30.08 -0.89 -3.60
C LEU A 380 -29.07 -1.14 -4.72
N LEU A 381 -28.54 -0.08 -5.33
CA LEU A 381 -27.51 -0.17 -6.36
C LEU A 381 -26.25 -0.85 -5.84
N THR A 382 -25.79 -0.46 -4.65
CA THR A 382 -24.65 -1.11 -3.97
C THR A 382 -24.89 -2.61 -3.79
N LEU A 383 -26.09 -3.01 -3.33
CA LEU A 383 -26.45 -4.42 -3.19
C LEU A 383 -26.45 -5.15 -4.54
N ILE A 384 -26.99 -4.52 -5.60
CA ILE A 384 -26.95 -5.09 -6.94
C ILE A 384 -25.51 -5.28 -7.41
N VAL A 385 -24.65 -4.27 -7.26
CA VAL A 385 -23.24 -4.37 -7.64
C VAL A 385 -22.54 -5.49 -6.84
N MET A 386 -22.79 -5.61 -5.54
CA MET A 386 -22.24 -6.69 -4.72
C MET A 386 -22.69 -8.09 -5.17
N LEU A 387 -23.91 -8.22 -5.71
CA LEU A 387 -24.46 -9.50 -6.18
C LEU A 387 -23.94 -9.89 -7.57
N ILE A 388 -23.70 -8.92 -8.45
CA ILE A 388 -23.23 -9.18 -9.82
C ILE A 388 -21.70 -9.21 -9.92
N ALA A 389 -20.99 -8.55 -9.00
CA ALA A 389 -19.54 -8.49 -9.01
C ALA A 389 -18.95 -9.89 -8.79
N PRO A 390 -17.90 -10.27 -9.56
CA PRO A 390 -17.26 -11.55 -9.37
C PRO A 390 -16.58 -11.62 -7.99
N GLN A 391 -16.49 -12.83 -7.41
CA GLN A 391 -15.78 -13.02 -6.13
C GLN A 391 -14.26 -12.87 -6.31
N VAL A 392 -13.75 -13.31 -7.46
CA VAL A 392 -12.33 -13.25 -7.86
C VAL A 392 -12.29 -12.70 -9.27
N GLY A 393 -11.35 -11.80 -9.57
CA GLY A 393 -11.23 -11.24 -10.91
C GLY A 393 -10.96 -12.32 -11.95
N ALA A 394 -11.32 -12.08 -13.21
CA ALA A 394 -10.98 -12.97 -14.31
C ALA A 394 -9.46 -13.13 -14.44
N PHE A 395 -8.73 -12.02 -14.25
CA PHE A 395 -7.26 -12.02 -14.22
C PHE A 395 -6.68 -12.92 -13.11
N GLU A 396 -7.16 -12.76 -11.88
CA GLU A 396 -6.70 -13.57 -10.74
C GLU A 396 -7.12 -15.04 -10.87
N THR A 397 -8.32 -15.29 -11.39
CA THR A 397 -8.82 -16.65 -11.64
C THR A 397 -7.92 -17.38 -12.63
N ASP A 398 -7.52 -16.73 -13.72
CA ASP A 398 -6.60 -17.29 -14.71
C ASP A 398 -5.25 -17.64 -14.07
N LEU A 399 -4.64 -16.71 -13.31
CA LEU A 399 -3.39 -16.97 -12.59
C LEU A 399 -3.51 -18.13 -11.60
N MET A 400 -4.61 -18.21 -10.85
CA MET A 400 -4.85 -19.29 -9.88
C MET A 400 -5.01 -20.66 -10.56
N VAL A 401 -5.81 -20.73 -11.64
CA VAL A 401 -6.01 -21.95 -12.42
C VAL A 401 -4.68 -22.40 -13.04
N ASN A 402 -3.91 -21.48 -13.60
CA ASN A 402 -2.59 -21.77 -14.15
C ASN A 402 -1.62 -22.28 -13.07
N GLY A 403 -1.65 -21.71 -11.87
CA GLY A 403 -0.83 -22.16 -10.74
C GLY A 403 -1.18 -23.59 -10.27
N LEU A 404 -2.48 -23.91 -10.15
CA LEU A 404 -2.93 -25.26 -9.82
C LEU A 404 -2.53 -26.28 -10.89
N ASN A 405 -2.70 -25.90 -12.16
CA ASN A 405 -2.29 -26.71 -13.31
C ASN A 405 -0.78 -26.98 -13.33
N GLN A 406 0.05 -25.98 -13.01
CA GLN A 406 1.50 -26.14 -12.87
C GLN A 406 1.85 -27.08 -11.71
N ALA A 407 1.24 -26.88 -10.54
CA ALA A 407 1.49 -27.73 -9.37
C ALA A 407 1.18 -29.22 -9.65
N GLN A 408 0.07 -29.51 -10.34
CA GLN A 408 -0.28 -30.87 -10.75
C GLN A 408 0.74 -31.47 -11.74
N THR A 409 1.17 -30.71 -12.75
CA THR A 409 2.20 -31.14 -13.70
C THR A 409 3.53 -31.40 -13.00
N ASN A 410 3.93 -30.51 -12.08
CA ASN A 410 5.20 -30.62 -11.34
C ASN A 410 5.21 -31.85 -10.43
N ILE A 411 4.14 -32.13 -9.67
CA ILE A 411 4.06 -33.34 -8.82
C ILE A 411 4.25 -34.61 -9.64
N THR A 412 3.56 -34.71 -10.78
CA THR A 412 3.63 -35.87 -11.66
C THR A 412 5.06 -36.07 -12.16
N ARG A 413 5.73 -34.97 -12.52
CA ARG A 413 7.06 -35.03 -13.10
C ARG A 413 8.19 -35.20 -12.09
N THR A 414 8.10 -34.58 -10.91
CA THR A 414 9.06 -34.82 -9.83
C THR A 414 9.08 -36.30 -9.47
N LYS A 415 7.93 -36.97 -9.46
CA LYS A 415 7.84 -38.43 -9.32
C LYS A 415 8.60 -39.16 -10.45
N THR A 416 8.32 -38.83 -11.71
CA THR A 416 9.01 -39.45 -12.86
C THR A 416 10.52 -39.25 -12.84
N MET A 417 11.01 -38.08 -12.46
CA MET A 417 12.45 -37.79 -12.38
C MET A 417 13.13 -38.48 -11.21
N ALA A 418 12.47 -38.58 -10.05
CA ALA A 418 12.97 -39.37 -8.93
C ALA A 418 13.12 -40.85 -9.31
N ASP A 419 12.20 -41.37 -10.14
CA ASP A 419 12.23 -42.74 -10.64
C ASP A 419 13.31 -42.96 -11.73
N GLN A 420 13.84 -41.90 -12.36
CA GLN A 420 14.73 -41.97 -13.54
C GLN A 420 16.16 -41.45 -13.31
N ALA A 421 16.55 -41.12 -12.06
CA ALA A 421 17.81 -40.45 -11.73
C ALA A 421 19.06 -41.34 -11.80
N GLU A 422 19.39 -41.91 -12.96
CA GLU A 422 20.64 -42.67 -13.19
C GLU A 422 21.16 -42.48 -14.63
N ALA A 423 21.76 -41.33 -15.00
CA ALA A 423 22.31 -41.22 -16.38
C ALA A 423 23.40 -40.18 -16.70
N SER A 424 23.91 -39.34 -15.79
CA SER A 424 24.91 -38.33 -16.19
C SER A 424 26.14 -38.24 -15.26
N ARG A 425 27.26 -37.73 -15.78
CA ARG A 425 28.54 -37.56 -15.05
C ARG A 425 28.43 -36.73 -13.76
N TYR A 426 27.35 -35.95 -13.64
CA TYR A 426 27.01 -35.14 -12.46
C TYR A 426 25.74 -35.63 -11.73
N ASN A 427 25.14 -36.77 -12.12
CA ASN A 427 23.83 -37.26 -11.65
C ASN A 427 22.68 -36.23 -11.78
N ILE A 428 22.72 -35.42 -12.84
CA ILE A 428 21.68 -34.46 -13.22
C ILE A 428 20.80 -35.07 -14.32
N ALA A 429 19.48 -34.96 -14.17
CA ALA A 429 18.51 -35.38 -15.17
C ALA A 429 18.44 -34.38 -16.34
N GLU A 430 18.28 -34.90 -17.56
CA GLU A 430 17.97 -34.08 -18.73
C GLU A 430 16.60 -33.41 -18.59
N GLY A 431 16.41 -32.27 -19.25
CA GLY A 431 15.16 -31.51 -19.23
C GLY A 431 15.35 -30.04 -18.85
N VAL A 432 14.22 -29.35 -18.71
CA VAL A 432 14.12 -27.90 -18.52
C VAL A 432 13.31 -27.60 -17.27
N SER A 433 13.84 -26.74 -16.39
CA SER A 433 13.10 -26.13 -15.28
C SER A 433 12.99 -24.63 -15.50
N ILE A 434 11.77 -24.12 -15.58
CA ILE A 434 11.43 -22.71 -15.70
C ILE A 434 10.97 -22.22 -14.33
N ILE A 435 11.78 -21.39 -13.68
CA ILE A 435 11.46 -20.74 -12.41
C ILE A 435 11.16 -19.27 -12.72
N GLY A 436 9.90 -18.89 -12.61
CA GLY A 436 9.41 -17.60 -13.07
C GLY A 436 8.44 -16.89 -12.14
N ASP A 437 8.06 -15.68 -12.55
CA ASP A 437 7.11 -14.83 -11.84
C ASP A 437 5.69 -14.90 -12.43
N SER A 438 4.87 -13.87 -12.19
CA SER A 438 3.49 -13.78 -12.68
C SER A 438 3.41 -13.75 -14.22
N VAL A 439 4.43 -13.25 -14.92
CA VAL A 439 4.47 -13.24 -16.39
C VAL A 439 4.60 -14.67 -16.91
N THR A 440 5.47 -15.47 -16.28
CA THR A 440 5.59 -16.91 -16.59
C THR A 440 4.31 -17.66 -16.25
N LEU A 441 3.70 -17.35 -15.11
CA LEU A 441 2.43 -17.95 -14.70
C LEU A 441 1.32 -17.68 -15.72
N ARG A 442 1.26 -16.45 -16.24
CA ARG A 442 0.34 -16.06 -17.30
C ARG A 442 0.63 -16.73 -18.64
N ALA A 443 1.89 -17.01 -18.95
CA ALA A 443 2.30 -17.70 -20.18
C ALA A 443 2.09 -19.22 -20.15
N THR A 444 1.57 -19.79 -19.07
CA THR A 444 1.43 -21.26 -18.88
C THR A 444 0.79 -21.98 -20.08
N PRO A 445 -0.31 -21.51 -20.69
CA PRO A 445 -0.91 -22.19 -21.84
C PRO A 445 0.07 -22.30 -23.02
N GLY A 446 0.75 -21.20 -23.38
CA GLY A 446 1.74 -21.19 -24.45
C GLY A 446 2.98 -22.04 -24.12
N LEU A 447 3.42 -22.03 -22.85
CA LEU A 447 4.53 -22.88 -22.40
C LEU A 447 4.20 -24.36 -22.50
N LYS A 448 2.97 -24.76 -22.17
CA LYS A 448 2.51 -26.15 -22.34
C LYS A 448 2.43 -26.59 -23.79
N GLU A 449 2.06 -25.68 -24.70
CA GLU A 449 1.98 -25.95 -26.13
C GLU A 449 3.38 -26.10 -26.75
N VAL A 450 4.29 -25.16 -26.46
CA VAL A 450 5.61 -25.08 -27.12
C VAL A 450 6.67 -25.92 -26.41
N LEU A 451 6.60 -26.03 -25.08
CA LEU A 451 7.55 -26.75 -24.22
C LEU A 451 6.81 -27.72 -23.29
N PRO A 452 6.11 -28.74 -23.83
CA PRO A 452 5.30 -29.68 -23.03
C PRO A 452 6.13 -30.43 -21.98
N ASP A 453 7.42 -30.61 -22.26
CA ASP A 453 8.38 -31.26 -21.38
C ASP A 453 9.21 -30.26 -20.54
N ALA A 454 8.72 -29.05 -20.24
CA ALA A 454 9.35 -28.14 -19.26
C ALA A 454 8.65 -28.18 -17.88
N GLN A 455 9.42 -28.12 -16.79
CA GLN A 455 8.89 -27.95 -15.43
C GLN A 455 8.66 -26.46 -15.22
N THR A 456 7.42 -26.01 -15.26
CA THR A 456 7.12 -24.59 -15.05
C THR A 456 6.69 -24.37 -13.60
N ASP A 457 7.40 -23.50 -12.92
CA ASP A 457 7.06 -22.97 -11.62
C ASP A 457 7.00 -21.44 -11.74
N GLY A 458 5.81 -20.88 -11.93
CA GLY A 458 5.52 -19.46 -11.96
C GLY A 458 4.72 -19.05 -10.72
N GLN A 459 5.06 -17.92 -10.09
CA GLN A 459 4.33 -17.44 -8.91
C GLN A 459 4.17 -15.92 -8.91
N ILE A 460 3.01 -15.47 -8.44
CA ILE A 460 2.69 -14.05 -8.25
C ILE A 460 3.73 -13.40 -7.33
N SER A 461 4.20 -12.21 -7.72
CA SER A 461 5.17 -11.39 -6.97
C SER A 461 6.53 -12.06 -6.72
N ARG A 462 6.88 -13.13 -7.45
CA ARG A 462 8.22 -13.73 -7.34
C ARG A 462 9.29 -12.79 -7.89
N ASN A 463 10.37 -12.61 -7.14
CA ASN A 463 11.56 -11.88 -7.58
C ASN A 463 12.77 -12.79 -7.84
N THR A 464 13.82 -12.23 -8.42
CA THR A 464 15.03 -12.93 -8.85
C THR A 464 15.76 -13.61 -7.68
N LYS A 465 15.83 -12.94 -6.52
CA LYS A 465 16.38 -13.50 -5.28
C LYS A 465 15.63 -14.75 -4.81
N GLN A 466 14.30 -14.75 -4.87
CA GLN A 466 13.48 -15.93 -4.53
C GLN A 466 13.67 -17.07 -5.54
N ALA A 467 13.74 -16.76 -6.84
CA ALA A 467 14.03 -17.76 -7.86
C ALA A 467 15.39 -18.45 -7.64
N ASN A 468 16.41 -17.70 -7.20
CA ASN A 468 17.71 -18.26 -6.79
C ASN A 468 17.59 -19.25 -5.62
N ALA A 469 16.81 -18.90 -4.59
CA ALA A 469 16.56 -19.79 -3.46
C ALA A 469 15.84 -21.09 -3.87
N ILE A 470 14.87 -21.01 -4.79
CA ILE A 470 14.17 -22.18 -5.33
C ILE A 470 15.11 -23.05 -6.16
N MET A 471 15.92 -22.45 -7.04
CA MET A 471 16.93 -23.17 -7.82
C MET A 471 17.89 -23.96 -6.91
N LEU A 472 18.40 -23.31 -5.86
CA LEU A 472 19.25 -23.97 -4.87
C LEU A 472 18.54 -25.11 -4.14
N ASN A 473 17.28 -24.92 -3.74
CA ASN A 473 16.48 -25.96 -3.11
C ASN A 473 16.27 -27.17 -4.04
N HIS A 474 15.92 -26.94 -5.31
CA HIS A 474 15.77 -27.99 -6.32
C HIS A 474 17.09 -28.74 -6.55
N SER A 475 18.22 -28.03 -6.57
CA SER A 475 19.54 -28.64 -6.68
C SER A 475 19.87 -29.52 -5.47
N GLN A 476 19.63 -29.02 -4.26
CA GLN A 476 19.88 -29.77 -3.01
C GLN A 476 19.04 -31.05 -2.94
N ASN A 477 17.82 -30.99 -3.46
CA ASN A 477 16.91 -32.14 -3.54
C ASN A 477 17.14 -33.02 -4.78
N LYS A 478 18.15 -32.74 -5.60
CA LYS A 478 18.51 -33.50 -6.82
C LYS A 478 17.38 -33.59 -7.86
N VAL A 479 16.49 -32.59 -7.88
CA VAL A 479 15.37 -32.50 -8.82
C VAL A 479 15.55 -31.40 -9.86
N LEU A 480 16.64 -30.62 -9.78
CA LEU A 480 16.95 -29.58 -10.76
C LEU A 480 17.43 -30.22 -12.08
N PRO A 481 16.74 -30.00 -13.22
CA PRO A 481 17.18 -30.47 -14.53
C PRO A 481 18.42 -29.74 -15.06
N LYS A 482 19.05 -30.27 -16.10
CA LYS A 482 20.21 -29.68 -16.78
C LYS A 482 19.99 -28.22 -17.22
N ILE A 483 18.87 -27.89 -17.83
CA ILE A 483 18.58 -26.53 -18.29
C ILE A 483 17.71 -25.83 -17.26
N VAL A 484 18.20 -24.71 -16.74
CA VAL A 484 17.49 -23.86 -15.79
C VAL A 484 17.15 -22.55 -16.49
N VAL A 485 15.88 -22.19 -16.53
CA VAL A 485 15.39 -20.93 -17.08
C VAL A 485 14.94 -20.06 -15.92
N ILE A 486 15.52 -18.87 -15.79
CA ILE A 486 15.12 -17.88 -14.79
C ILE A 486 14.30 -16.80 -15.48
N ALA A 487 13.01 -16.78 -15.15
CA ALA A 487 11.98 -16.00 -15.79
C ALA A 487 11.42 -14.93 -14.85
N THR A 488 12.33 -14.11 -14.31
CA THR A 488 12.04 -13.07 -13.30
C THR A 488 12.77 -11.78 -13.65
N GLY A 489 12.39 -10.68 -12.99
CA GLY A 489 13.14 -9.42 -13.04
C GLY A 489 12.27 -8.17 -13.14
N VAL A 490 10.95 -8.31 -13.27
CA VAL A 490 10.03 -7.15 -13.21
C VAL A 490 9.64 -6.79 -11.78
N ASN A 491 9.58 -7.79 -10.88
CA ASN A 491 9.31 -7.60 -9.46
C ASN A 491 10.60 -7.31 -8.69
N ASN A 492 10.65 -6.19 -7.97
CA ASN A 492 11.82 -5.72 -7.20
C ASN A 492 13.13 -5.64 -8.03
N PRO A 493 13.14 -4.91 -9.16
CA PRO A 493 14.27 -4.89 -10.09
C PRO A 493 15.49 -4.10 -9.58
N GLU A 494 15.40 -3.39 -8.45
CA GLU A 494 16.42 -2.42 -8.03
C GLU A 494 17.81 -3.02 -7.80
N ASP A 495 17.87 -4.24 -7.25
CA ASP A 495 19.10 -4.95 -6.92
C ASP A 495 19.54 -5.94 -8.02
N TYR A 496 19.10 -5.73 -9.27
CA TYR A 496 19.29 -6.64 -10.41
C TYR A 496 20.71 -7.20 -10.56
N LYS A 497 21.76 -6.37 -10.38
CA LYS A 497 23.15 -6.81 -10.52
C LYS A 497 23.51 -7.86 -9.47
N ALA A 498 23.24 -7.55 -8.20
CA ALA A 498 23.55 -8.45 -7.09
C ALA A 498 22.75 -9.74 -7.19
N ASP A 499 21.48 -9.65 -7.61
CA ASP A 499 20.61 -10.81 -7.78
C ASP A 499 21.05 -11.71 -8.94
N ILE A 500 21.38 -11.15 -10.12
CA ILE A 500 21.91 -11.90 -11.26
C ILE A 500 23.28 -12.49 -10.94
N ASP A 501 24.20 -11.73 -10.34
CA ASP A 501 25.52 -12.22 -9.93
C ASP A 501 25.41 -13.37 -8.93
N SER A 502 24.47 -13.27 -7.99
CA SER A 502 24.18 -14.35 -7.04
C SER A 502 23.65 -15.59 -7.74
N LEU A 503 22.75 -15.45 -8.72
CA LEU A 503 22.26 -16.58 -9.53
C LEU A 503 23.39 -17.28 -10.28
N ILE A 504 24.24 -16.53 -10.96
CA ILE A 504 25.38 -17.09 -11.72
C ILE A 504 26.32 -17.82 -10.77
N THR A 505 26.64 -17.20 -9.63
CA THR A 505 27.52 -17.78 -8.61
C THR A 505 26.96 -19.10 -8.08
N ASN A 506 25.66 -19.10 -7.75
CA ASN A 506 24.96 -20.21 -7.12
C ASN A 506 24.52 -21.31 -8.09
N LEU A 507 24.49 -21.06 -9.40
CA LEU A 507 24.16 -22.08 -10.39
C LEU A 507 25.06 -23.31 -10.17
N PRO A 508 24.51 -24.50 -9.91
CA PRO A 508 25.34 -25.67 -9.65
C PRO A 508 26.10 -26.11 -10.91
N LYS A 509 27.18 -26.87 -10.71
CA LYS A 509 27.92 -27.46 -11.83
C LYS A 509 27.05 -28.46 -12.58
N GLY A 510 27.26 -28.58 -13.89
CA GLY A 510 26.52 -29.47 -14.77
C GLY A 510 25.20 -28.91 -15.30
N HIS A 511 24.84 -27.68 -14.94
CA HIS A 511 23.66 -26.98 -15.46
C HIS A 511 24.02 -25.91 -16.50
N GLN A 512 23.02 -25.55 -17.31
CA GLN A 512 23.04 -24.40 -18.20
C GLN A 512 21.93 -23.44 -17.76
N LEU A 513 22.08 -22.16 -18.10
CA LEU A 513 21.18 -21.10 -17.65
C LEU A 513 20.61 -20.33 -18.83
N VAL A 514 19.29 -20.17 -18.86
CA VAL A 514 18.62 -19.19 -19.72
C VAL A 514 18.13 -18.06 -18.83
N LEU A 515 18.53 -16.84 -19.15
CA LEU A 515 18.00 -15.63 -18.51
C LEU A 515 16.94 -15.02 -19.43
N ILE A 516 15.73 -14.82 -18.92
CA ILE A 516 14.71 -14.04 -19.63
C ILE A 516 14.82 -12.59 -19.22
N THR A 517 14.85 -11.68 -20.19
CA THR A 517 14.87 -10.24 -19.91
C THR A 517 13.47 -9.76 -19.51
N PRO A 518 13.32 -8.99 -18.41
CA PRO A 518 12.02 -8.48 -17.97
C PRO A 518 11.55 -7.31 -18.84
N TYR A 519 10.24 -7.07 -18.85
CA TYR A 519 9.61 -5.98 -19.59
C TYR A 519 8.66 -5.19 -18.69
N GLU A 520 8.73 -3.86 -18.80
CA GLU A 520 7.81 -2.89 -18.20
C GLU A 520 7.59 -1.80 -19.26
N GLY A 521 6.40 -1.82 -19.87
CA GLY A 521 6.05 -0.90 -20.95
C GLY A 521 5.59 0.47 -20.46
N ASP A 522 5.19 0.60 -19.19
CA ASP A 522 4.80 1.88 -18.62
C ASP A 522 6.04 2.68 -18.21
N THR A 523 6.48 3.54 -19.14
CA THR A 523 7.59 4.48 -18.92
C THR A 523 7.38 5.45 -17.76
N THR A 524 6.16 5.57 -17.24
CA THR A 524 5.88 6.40 -16.09
C THR A 524 6.17 5.70 -14.77
N GLN A 525 6.39 4.38 -14.75
CA GLN A 525 6.67 3.62 -13.52
C GLN A 525 8.09 3.84 -12.98
N ALA A 526 8.21 3.91 -11.65
CA ALA A 526 9.49 4.20 -10.98
C ALA A 526 10.52 3.06 -11.12
N THR A 527 10.03 1.85 -11.39
CA THR A 527 10.79 0.61 -11.57
C THR A 527 11.27 0.43 -13.01
N GLN A 528 10.64 1.09 -13.99
CA GLN A 528 10.91 0.90 -15.42
C GLN A 528 12.40 1.07 -15.79
N PRO A 529 13.13 2.09 -15.28
CA PRO A 529 14.55 2.22 -15.59
C PRO A 529 15.39 1.04 -15.09
N TYR A 530 15.03 0.46 -13.95
CA TYR A 530 15.73 -0.70 -13.40
C TYR A 530 15.43 -1.98 -14.21
N VAL A 531 14.21 -2.13 -14.72
CA VAL A 531 13.83 -3.23 -15.62
C VAL A 531 14.66 -3.20 -16.91
N GLU A 532 14.84 -2.02 -17.50
CA GLU A 532 15.69 -1.84 -18.69
C GLU A 532 17.17 -2.09 -18.40
N GLN A 533 17.64 -1.68 -17.22
CA GLN A 533 19.00 -1.98 -16.77
C GLN A 533 19.22 -3.47 -16.49
N TYR A 534 18.24 -4.16 -15.88
CA TYR A 534 18.23 -5.60 -15.70
C TYR A 534 18.37 -6.29 -17.05
N ALA A 535 17.50 -5.95 -18.01
CA ALA A 535 17.53 -6.55 -19.35
C ALA A 535 18.88 -6.34 -20.03
N SER A 536 19.45 -5.15 -19.93
CA SER A 536 20.77 -4.83 -20.48
C SER A 536 21.89 -5.64 -19.82
N TYR A 537 21.88 -5.77 -18.49
CA TYR A 537 22.89 -6.52 -17.75
C TYR A 537 22.78 -8.03 -17.98
N ALA A 538 21.57 -8.58 -18.10
CA ALA A 538 21.35 -9.98 -18.44
C ALA A 538 21.95 -10.31 -19.82
N ARG A 539 21.82 -9.41 -20.82
CA ARG A 539 22.46 -9.56 -22.14
C ARG A 539 23.98 -9.57 -22.04
N GLU A 540 24.56 -8.66 -21.24
CA GLU A 540 26.02 -8.61 -21.00
C GLU A 540 26.54 -9.91 -20.38
N VAL A 541 25.85 -10.39 -19.34
CA VAL A 541 26.17 -11.65 -18.66
C VAL A 541 26.11 -12.85 -19.62
N ALA A 542 25.07 -12.94 -20.46
CA ALA A 542 24.92 -14.03 -21.41
C ALA A 542 26.05 -14.08 -22.44
N GLN A 543 26.62 -12.93 -22.81
CA GLN A 543 27.81 -12.88 -23.68
C GLN A 543 29.09 -13.32 -22.97
N LYS A 544 29.18 -13.07 -21.66
CA LYS A 544 30.37 -13.36 -20.85
C LYS A 544 30.54 -14.83 -20.50
N TYR A 545 29.44 -15.54 -20.24
CA TYR A 545 29.48 -16.93 -19.76
C TYR A 545 28.97 -17.92 -20.83
N PRO A 546 29.79 -18.90 -21.25
CA PRO A 546 29.46 -19.77 -22.37
C PRO A 546 28.36 -20.79 -22.06
N TYR A 547 27.94 -20.94 -20.80
CA TYR A 547 26.84 -21.81 -20.38
C TYR A 547 25.53 -21.03 -20.15
N ILE A 548 25.49 -19.75 -20.52
CA ILE A 548 24.33 -18.87 -20.40
C ILE A 548 23.83 -18.49 -21.80
N GLU A 549 22.50 -18.41 -21.95
CA GLU A 549 21.82 -17.87 -23.13
C GLU A 549 20.73 -16.87 -22.71
N ILE A 550 20.41 -15.95 -23.61
CA ILE A 550 19.33 -14.98 -23.40
C ILE A 550 18.05 -15.39 -24.13
N ALA A 551 16.93 -15.32 -23.41
CA ALA A 551 15.59 -15.29 -23.99
C ALA A 551 15.09 -13.84 -23.90
N ASP A 552 15.30 -13.05 -24.96
CA ASP A 552 15.14 -11.60 -24.90
C ASP A 552 13.68 -11.12 -25.00
N TRP A 553 12.87 -11.48 -24.00
CA TRP A 553 11.47 -11.08 -23.90
C TRP A 553 11.28 -9.57 -23.88
N ASN A 554 12.19 -8.81 -23.27
CA ASN A 554 12.17 -7.34 -23.31
C ASN A 554 12.14 -6.79 -24.74
N GLN A 555 12.97 -7.33 -25.63
CA GLN A 555 13.00 -6.90 -27.04
C GLN A 555 11.75 -7.38 -27.78
N VAL A 556 11.38 -8.66 -27.64
CA VAL A 556 10.16 -9.23 -28.26
C VAL A 556 8.91 -8.44 -27.84
N SER A 557 8.83 -8.02 -26.58
CA SER A 557 7.72 -7.22 -26.06
C SER A 557 7.62 -5.86 -26.75
N LYS A 558 8.75 -5.18 -26.96
CA LYS A 558 8.82 -3.88 -27.66
C LYS A 558 8.42 -4.00 -29.13
N ASP A 559 8.77 -5.11 -29.76
CA ASP A 559 8.47 -5.37 -31.17
C ASP A 559 6.99 -5.76 -31.40
N ASN A 560 6.25 -6.08 -30.33
CA ASN A 560 4.85 -6.51 -30.38
C ASN A 560 3.94 -5.60 -29.53
N PRO A 561 3.77 -4.30 -29.86
CA PRO A 561 3.00 -3.35 -29.05
C PRO A 561 1.51 -3.72 -28.88
N ASP A 562 0.96 -4.54 -29.77
CA ASP A 562 -0.47 -4.86 -29.80
C ASP A 562 -0.92 -5.74 -28.62
N ILE A 563 -0.04 -6.57 -28.06
CA ILE A 563 -0.39 -7.43 -26.91
C ILE A 563 -0.51 -6.65 -25.60
N TRP A 564 -0.07 -5.39 -25.56
CA TRP A 564 -0.06 -4.53 -24.37
C TRP A 564 -1.23 -3.56 -24.31
N LYS A 565 -2.06 -3.47 -25.36
CA LYS A 565 -3.19 -2.54 -25.41
C LYS A 565 -4.22 -2.90 -24.35
N GLY A 566 -4.51 -1.96 -23.44
CA GLY A 566 -5.49 -2.14 -22.36
C GLY A 566 -5.02 -3.05 -21.23
N THR A 567 -3.71 -3.30 -21.13
CA THR A 567 -3.09 -4.03 -20.02
C THR A 567 -2.30 -3.11 -19.09
N ASP A 568 -1.78 -3.67 -18.00
CA ASP A 568 -0.91 -3.00 -17.02
C ASP A 568 0.55 -2.82 -17.51
N GLN A 569 0.82 -3.05 -18.81
CA GLN A 569 2.14 -2.96 -19.43
C GLN A 569 3.21 -3.96 -18.92
N VAL A 570 2.81 -4.96 -18.13
CA VAL A 570 3.66 -6.07 -17.68
C VAL A 570 3.04 -7.43 -18.02
N HIS A 571 1.72 -7.55 -17.85
CA HIS A 571 0.92 -8.72 -18.20
C HIS A 571 0.26 -8.51 -19.56
N PHE A 572 0.70 -9.26 -20.56
CA PHE A 572 0.16 -9.18 -21.92
C PHE A 572 -1.27 -9.71 -22.01
N GLY A 573 -2.01 -9.29 -23.04
CA GLY A 573 -3.35 -9.77 -23.36
C GLY A 573 -4.44 -9.17 -22.49
N SER A 574 -5.19 -8.21 -23.03
CA SER A 574 -6.40 -7.65 -22.42
C SER A 574 -7.66 -8.47 -22.70
N ASP A 575 -7.61 -9.34 -23.70
CA ASP A 575 -8.64 -10.33 -24.06
C ASP A 575 -8.00 -11.70 -24.33
N ASN A 576 -8.83 -12.72 -24.56
CA ASN A 576 -8.36 -14.10 -24.76
C ASN A 576 -7.46 -14.24 -26.00
N THR A 577 -7.75 -13.54 -27.09
CA THR A 577 -6.96 -13.64 -28.32
C THR A 577 -5.57 -13.06 -28.14
N LYS A 578 -5.47 -11.88 -27.53
CA LYS A 578 -4.18 -11.25 -27.22
C LYS A 578 -3.43 -11.96 -26.10
N LEU A 579 -4.13 -12.61 -25.18
CA LEU A 579 -3.53 -13.46 -24.16
C LEU A 579 -2.84 -14.68 -24.80
N GLU A 580 -3.53 -15.39 -25.69
CA GLU A 580 -2.99 -16.55 -26.41
C GLU A 580 -1.78 -16.15 -27.26
N GLU A 581 -1.88 -15.04 -28.00
CA GLU A 581 -0.79 -14.49 -28.81
C GLU A 581 0.45 -14.16 -27.96
N GLY A 582 0.27 -13.41 -26.86
CA GLY A 582 1.36 -13.06 -25.96
C GLY A 582 1.98 -14.26 -25.25
N ALA A 583 1.16 -15.23 -24.82
CA ALA A 583 1.64 -16.45 -24.16
C ALA A 583 2.48 -17.30 -25.11
N LYS A 584 2.07 -17.40 -26.39
CA LYS A 584 2.81 -18.11 -27.43
C LYS A 584 4.14 -17.43 -27.73
N LEU A 585 4.15 -16.11 -27.93
CA LEU A 585 5.38 -15.33 -28.14
C LEU A 585 6.37 -15.51 -26.98
N TYR A 586 5.88 -15.46 -25.74
CA TYR A 586 6.70 -15.69 -24.54
C TYR A 586 7.34 -17.08 -24.57
N ALA A 587 6.54 -18.11 -24.86
CA ALA A 587 7.01 -19.49 -24.91
C ALA A 587 8.00 -19.74 -26.06
N GLU A 588 7.75 -19.19 -27.25
CA GLU A 588 8.64 -19.28 -28.41
C GLU A 588 9.98 -18.58 -28.17
N THR A 589 9.96 -17.47 -27.42
CA THR A 589 11.19 -16.76 -27.01
C THR A 589 12.07 -17.66 -26.14
N ILE A 590 11.47 -18.37 -25.18
CA ILE A 590 12.19 -19.32 -24.32
C ILE A 590 12.67 -20.53 -25.12
N ALA A 591 11.81 -21.11 -25.94
CA ALA A 591 12.14 -22.29 -26.74
C ALA A 591 13.32 -22.02 -27.69
N SER A 592 13.37 -20.83 -28.29
CA SER A 592 14.47 -20.40 -29.15
C SER A 592 15.79 -20.32 -28.39
N ALA A 593 15.79 -19.77 -27.17
CA ALA A 593 16.98 -19.71 -26.32
C ALA A 593 17.44 -21.11 -25.86
N ILE A 594 16.52 -21.98 -25.47
CA ILE A 594 16.83 -23.37 -25.10
C ILE A 594 17.49 -24.10 -26.27
N LYS A 595 16.98 -23.92 -27.49
CA LYS A 595 17.56 -24.52 -28.69
C LYS A 595 18.97 -24.01 -28.97
N ALA A 596 19.23 -22.71 -28.80
CA ALA A 596 20.57 -22.13 -28.95
C ALA A 596 21.55 -22.61 -27.86
N LEU A 597 21.03 -22.93 -26.67
CA LEU A 597 21.81 -23.46 -25.55
C LEU A 597 22.21 -24.93 -25.72
N ALA A 598 21.51 -25.70 -26.57
CA ALA A 598 21.73 -27.14 -26.72
C ALA A 598 23.19 -27.52 -27.08
N ASP A 599 23.85 -26.68 -27.87
CA ASP A 599 25.24 -26.89 -28.32
C ASP A 599 26.29 -26.23 -27.40
N LYS A 600 25.85 -25.51 -26.36
CA LYS A 600 26.73 -24.80 -25.42
C LYS A 600 27.22 -25.72 -24.30
N PRO A 601 28.38 -25.43 -23.67
CA PRO A 601 28.84 -26.20 -22.51
C PRO A 601 27.94 -26.00 -21.28
N VAL A 602 28.01 -26.95 -20.34
CA VAL A 602 27.47 -26.80 -18.97
C VAL A 602 28.47 -26.05 -18.08
N LYS A 603 27.98 -25.44 -16.98
CA LYS A 603 28.85 -24.85 -15.97
C LYS A 603 29.77 -25.91 -15.35
N SER A 604 31.08 -25.74 -15.50
CA SER A 604 32.07 -26.75 -15.05
C SER A 604 32.87 -26.32 -13.83
N LYS A 605 32.96 -25.01 -13.54
CA LYS A 605 33.71 -24.44 -12.42
C LYS A 605 32.84 -23.58 -11.52
#